data_AF-A0A382FV22-F1
#
_entry.id   AF-A0A382FV22-F1
#
_cell.length_a   1.000
_cell.length_b   1.000
_cell.length_c   1.000
_cell.angle_alpha   90.00
_cell.angle_beta   90.00
_cell.angle_gamma   90.00
#
_symmetry.space_group_name_H-M   'P 1'
#
loop_
_entity.id
_entity.type
_entity.pdbx_description
1 polymer ?
#
loop_
_entity_poly.entity_id
_entity_poly.type
_entity_poly.pdbx_seq_one_letter_code
_entity_poly.pdbx_strand_id
1 'polypeptide(L)'
;MSDLEEPDEPLDLEDAEPTREDLVNFISEFMTTSMNVNQVYRSNLVETLVGRVFYEFGEDGLCDLMLKIDEQANWISDIVIDTPDLDEVMFKRHGTFDMDLVAKARATEGLLELNRKIWRLRKKYARLIVDEIFENENGATIKPISDLLPDPDNLS
;
A
#
# COMPACT_ATOMS: atom_id res chain seq x y z
N MET A 1 -53.83 -59.57 33.26
CA MET A 1 -54.26 -58.96 31.99
C MET A 1 -54.32 -57.46 32.21
N SER A 2 -53.95 -56.71 31.17
CA SER A 2 -53.85 -55.24 31.06
C SER A 2 -52.56 -54.62 31.60
N ASP A 3 -51.46 -55.02 30.98
CA ASP A 3 -50.55 -54.17 30.19
C ASP A 3 -50.35 -52.74 30.67
N LEU A 4 -49.17 -52.52 31.25
CA LEU A 4 -48.54 -51.22 31.43
C LEU A 4 -48.19 -50.68 30.03
N GLU A 5 -48.84 -49.59 29.62
CA GLU A 5 -48.39 -48.79 28.47
C GLU A 5 -47.07 -48.11 28.84
N GLU A 6 -45.98 -48.59 28.25
CA GLU A 6 -44.68 -47.92 28.25
C GLU A 6 -44.81 -46.58 27.51
N PRO A 7 -44.13 -45.51 27.97
CA PRO A 7 -44.18 -44.22 27.30
C PRO A 7 -43.46 -44.33 25.94
N ASP A 8 -44.10 -43.87 24.87
CA ASP A 8 -43.48 -43.69 23.55
C ASP A 8 -42.13 -42.97 23.70
N GLU A 9 -41.03 -43.70 23.50
CA GLU A 9 -39.71 -43.12 23.37
C GLU A 9 -39.73 -42.14 22.18
N PRO A 10 -39.18 -40.91 22.33
CA PRO A 10 -39.05 -40.01 21.20
C PRO A 10 -38.13 -40.67 20.18
N LEU A 11 -38.69 -40.96 19.00
CA LEU A 11 -37.94 -41.46 17.84
C LEU A 11 -36.69 -40.58 17.66
N ASP A 12 -35.54 -41.21 17.86
CA ASP A 12 -34.21 -40.64 17.71
C ASP A 12 -34.03 -40.20 16.24
N LEU A 13 -34.34 -38.94 15.96
CA LEU A 13 -34.17 -38.30 14.65
C LEU A 13 -32.73 -37.80 14.46
N GLU A 14 -31.73 -38.45 15.05
CA GLU A 14 -30.34 -37.97 15.03
C GLU A 14 -29.43 -38.58 13.95
N ASP A 15 -29.88 -39.54 13.15
CA ASP A 15 -29.07 -40.10 12.05
C ASP A 15 -29.80 -40.08 10.69
N ALA A 16 -30.29 -38.90 10.28
CA ALA A 16 -30.66 -38.72 8.87
C ALA A 16 -29.38 -38.76 8.01
N GLU A 17 -29.18 -39.85 7.25
CA GLU A 17 -28.08 -39.94 6.31
C GLU A 17 -28.08 -38.70 5.39
N PRO A 18 -26.95 -37.97 5.28
CA PRO A 18 -26.91 -36.72 4.55
C PRO A 18 -27.35 -36.95 3.11
N THR A 19 -28.33 -36.16 2.65
CA THR A 19 -28.86 -36.34 1.30
C THR A 19 -27.80 -35.97 0.27
N ARG A 20 -27.93 -36.49 -0.95
CA ARG A 20 -27.01 -36.13 -2.05
C ARG A 20 -26.98 -34.62 -2.31
N GLU A 21 -28.09 -33.92 -2.09
CA GLU A 21 -28.16 -32.46 -2.24
C GLU A 21 -27.38 -31.76 -1.13
N ASP A 22 -27.47 -32.23 0.12
CA ASP A 22 -26.69 -31.70 1.25
C ASP A 22 -25.19 -31.93 1.06
N LEU A 23 -24.79 -33.09 0.55
CA LEU A 23 -23.40 -33.40 0.20
C LEU A 23 -22.87 -32.48 -0.93
N VAL A 24 -23.69 -32.18 -1.93
CA VAL A 24 -23.31 -31.27 -3.02
C VAL A 24 -23.22 -29.83 -2.53
N ASN A 25 -24.12 -29.40 -1.65
CA ASN A 25 -24.08 -28.09 -1.01
C ASN A 25 -22.84 -27.95 -0.12
N PHE A 26 -22.55 -28.96 0.71
CA PHE A 26 -21.35 -29.01 1.54
C PHE A 26 -20.06 -28.97 0.71
N ILE A 27 -19.96 -29.75 -0.37
CA ILE A 27 -18.79 -29.73 -1.27
C ILE A 27 -18.67 -28.37 -1.97
N SER A 28 -19.78 -27.76 -2.38
CA SER A 28 -19.80 -26.43 -2.98
C SER A 28 -19.33 -25.36 -1.99
N GLU A 29 -19.84 -25.39 -0.76
CA GLU A 29 -19.49 -24.46 0.32
C GLU A 29 -18.03 -24.64 0.79
N PHE A 30 -17.55 -25.88 0.85
CA PHE A 30 -16.14 -26.20 1.10
C PHE A 30 -15.25 -25.71 -0.03
N MET A 31 -15.62 -25.89 -1.31
CA MET A 31 -14.86 -25.39 -2.47
C MET A 31 -14.83 -23.85 -2.53
N THR A 32 -15.94 -23.17 -2.21
CA THR A 32 -15.97 -21.70 -2.14
C THR A 32 -15.17 -21.14 -0.96
N THR A 33 -15.19 -21.84 0.18
CA THR A 33 -14.39 -21.46 1.35
C THR A 33 -12.91 -21.68 1.06
N SER A 34 -12.53 -22.84 0.52
CA SER A 34 -11.14 -23.18 0.18
C SER A 34 -10.57 -22.34 -0.97
N MET A 35 -11.38 -21.82 -1.89
CA MET A 35 -10.94 -20.81 -2.87
C MET A 35 -10.47 -19.50 -2.22
N ASN A 36 -10.98 -19.14 -1.05
CA ASN A 36 -10.65 -17.88 -0.36
C ASN A 36 -9.61 -18.04 0.77
N VAL A 37 -9.32 -19.28 1.20
CA VAL A 37 -8.35 -19.55 2.28
C VAL A 37 -6.97 -18.97 1.94
N ASN A 38 -6.50 -19.12 0.71
CA ASN A 38 -5.18 -18.60 0.32
C ASN A 38 -5.11 -17.07 0.36
N GLN A 39 -6.18 -16.38 -0.03
CA GLN A 39 -6.24 -14.93 0.00
C GLN A 39 -6.31 -14.41 1.43
N VAL A 40 -7.14 -15.03 2.27
CA VAL A 40 -7.27 -14.69 3.70
C VAL A 40 -5.95 -14.96 4.43
N TYR A 41 -5.32 -16.12 4.20
CA TYR A 41 -4.02 -16.47 4.76
C TYR A 41 -2.94 -15.46 4.34
N ARG A 42 -2.86 -15.13 3.05
CA ARG A 42 -1.91 -14.15 2.52
C ARG A 42 -2.09 -12.78 3.17
N SER A 43 -3.33 -12.31 3.31
CA SER A 43 -3.64 -11.02 3.94
C SER A 43 -3.16 -10.98 5.39
N ASN A 44 -3.53 -12.00 6.17
CA ASN A 44 -3.15 -12.10 7.58
C ASN A 44 -1.64 -12.22 7.78
N LEU A 45 -0.97 -12.98 6.92
CA LEU A 45 0.48 -13.16 6.98
C LEU A 45 1.22 -11.83 6.73
N VAL A 46 0.83 -11.07 5.72
CA VAL A 46 1.45 -9.78 5.41
C VAL A 46 1.22 -8.78 6.54
N GLU A 47 -0.01 -8.71 7.07
CA GLU A 47 -0.34 -7.85 8.22
C GLU A 47 0.49 -8.20 9.45
N THR A 48 0.61 -9.49 9.76
CA THR A 48 1.40 -9.98 10.90
C THR A 48 2.89 -9.64 10.74
N LEU A 49 3.45 -9.81 9.53
CA LEU A 49 4.85 -9.51 9.26
C LEU A 49 5.16 -8.02 9.40
N VAL A 50 4.32 -7.15 8.82
CA VAL A 50 4.47 -5.70 8.94
C VAL A 50 4.34 -5.26 10.40
N GLY A 51 3.32 -5.77 11.11
CA GLY A 51 3.12 -5.45 12.53
C GLY A 51 4.29 -5.90 13.41
N ARG A 52 4.87 -7.05 13.12
CA ARG A 52 6.06 -7.55 13.83
C ARG A 52 7.30 -6.70 13.56
N VAL A 53 7.54 -6.31 12.30
CA VAL A 53 8.66 -5.45 11.93
C VAL A 53 8.55 -4.11 12.64
N PHE A 54 7.36 -3.52 12.69
CA PHE A 54 7.14 -2.27 13.42
C PHE A 54 7.33 -2.43 14.93
N TYR A 55 6.85 -3.53 15.51
CA TYR A 55 7.01 -3.79 16.94
C TYR A 55 8.49 -3.98 17.35
N GLU A 56 9.29 -4.65 16.52
CA GLU A 56 10.70 -4.94 16.83
C GLU A 56 11.64 -3.77 16.48
N PHE A 57 11.37 -3.03 15.40
CA PHE A 57 12.32 -2.08 14.81
C PHE A 57 11.75 -0.68 14.53
N GLY A 58 10.48 -0.43 14.87
CA GLY A 58 9.83 0.87 14.70
C GLY A 58 9.73 1.33 13.23
N GLU A 59 9.73 2.65 13.04
CA GLU A 59 9.63 3.29 11.72
C GLU A 59 10.84 2.99 10.81
N ASP A 60 12.03 2.87 11.40
CA ASP A 60 13.26 2.50 10.66
C ASP A 60 13.16 1.10 10.07
N GLY A 61 12.60 0.14 10.83
CA GLY A 61 12.34 -1.21 10.33
C GLY A 61 11.35 -1.29 9.18
N LEU A 62 10.32 -0.41 9.18
CA LEU A 62 9.39 -0.31 8.06
C LEU A 62 10.07 0.27 6.81
N CYS A 63 11.02 1.19 6.97
CA CYS A 63 11.83 1.69 5.86
C CYS A 63 12.72 0.60 5.27
N ASP A 64 13.36 -0.21 6.12
CA ASP A 64 14.14 -1.37 5.69
C ASP A 64 13.26 -2.43 5.00
N LEU A 65 12.05 -2.67 5.52
CA LEU A 65 11.06 -3.56 4.89
C LEU A 65 10.67 -3.06 3.50
N MET A 66 10.45 -1.75 3.35
CA MET A 66 10.17 -1.13 2.05
C MET A 66 11.33 -1.30 1.06
N LEU A 67 12.59 -1.17 1.50
CA LEU A 67 13.76 -1.44 0.66
C LEU A 67 13.83 -2.91 0.25
N LYS A 68 13.52 -3.85 1.16
CA LYS A 68 13.48 -5.28 0.84
C LYS A 68 12.33 -5.65 -0.09
N ILE A 69 11.17 -5.01 0.06
CA ILE A 69 10.06 -5.16 -0.90
C ILE A 69 10.49 -4.66 -2.27
N ASP A 70 11.18 -3.52 -2.36
CA ASP A 70 11.69 -2.97 -3.61
C ASP A 70 12.73 -3.91 -4.27
N GLU A 71 13.67 -4.47 -3.51
CA GLU A 71 14.63 -5.46 -4.01
C GLU A 71 13.97 -6.73 -4.57
N GLN A 72 12.85 -7.17 -3.98
CA GLN A 72 12.14 -8.39 -4.40
C GLN A 72 11.15 -8.15 -5.54
N ALA A 73 10.46 -7.01 -5.52
CA ALA A 73 9.40 -6.68 -6.48
C ALA A 73 9.90 -5.80 -7.64
N ASN A 74 11.11 -5.23 -7.55
CA ASN A 74 11.60 -4.14 -8.41
C ASN A 74 10.55 -3.03 -8.53
N TRP A 75 10.21 -2.41 -7.41
CA TRP A 75 9.09 -1.47 -7.34
C TRP A 75 9.48 -0.12 -7.97
N ILE A 76 9.34 -0.06 -9.30
CA ILE A 76 9.46 1.19 -10.02
C ILE A 76 8.25 2.05 -9.62
N SER A 77 8.49 3.18 -8.93
CA SER A 77 7.52 4.29 -8.94
C SER A 77 7.43 4.79 -10.38
N ASP A 78 6.59 4.13 -11.18
CA ASP A 78 6.29 4.53 -12.53
C ASP A 78 5.56 5.87 -12.45
N ILE A 79 6.17 6.89 -13.05
CA ILE A 79 5.39 8.02 -13.56
C ILE A 79 4.45 7.39 -14.59
N VAL A 80 3.16 7.32 -14.26
CA VAL A 80 2.16 6.84 -15.21
C VAL A 80 2.08 7.87 -16.33
N ILE A 81 2.62 7.50 -17.49
CA ILE A 81 2.40 8.26 -18.72
C ILE A 81 1.23 7.60 -19.42
N ASP A 82 0.15 8.35 -19.54
CA ASP A 82 -1.07 7.90 -20.18
C ASP A 82 -0.88 7.80 -21.70
N THR A 83 -1.38 6.71 -22.28
CA THR A 83 -1.28 6.43 -23.72
C THR A 83 -1.87 7.56 -24.58
N PRO A 84 -3.06 8.14 -24.24
CA PRO A 84 -3.61 9.27 -24.98
C PRO A 84 -2.69 10.49 -25.05
N ASP A 85 -1.92 10.78 -23.99
CA ASP A 85 -1.03 11.95 -23.95
C ASP A 85 0.15 11.78 -24.92
N LEU A 86 0.73 10.57 -24.95
CA LEU A 86 1.81 10.25 -25.89
C LEU A 86 1.30 10.17 -27.33
N ASP A 87 0.13 9.57 -27.54
CA ASP A 87 -0.50 9.47 -28.85
C ASP A 87 -0.82 10.86 -29.42
N GLU A 88 -1.34 11.78 -28.60
CA GLU A 88 -1.63 13.15 -29.03
C GLU A 88 -0.34 13.88 -29.46
N VAL A 89 0.74 13.75 -28.69
CA VAL A 89 2.03 14.37 -29.01
C VAL A 89 2.66 13.74 -30.25
N MET A 90 2.61 12.40 -30.37
CA MET A 90 3.13 11.67 -31.53
C MET A 90 2.36 12.04 -32.79
N PHE A 91 1.03 12.08 -32.71
CA PHE A 91 0.18 12.44 -33.83
C PHE A 91 0.41 13.89 -34.29
N LYS A 92 0.48 14.85 -33.35
CA LYS A 92 0.73 16.26 -33.68
C LYS A 92 2.09 16.50 -34.33
N ARG A 93 3.13 15.77 -33.94
CA ARG A 93 4.51 16.00 -34.43
C ARG A 93 4.89 15.13 -35.63
N HIS A 94 4.41 13.90 -35.67
CA HIS A 94 4.86 12.88 -36.62
C HIS A 94 3.70 12.27 -37.43
N GLY A 95 2.44 12.53 -37.08
CA GLY A 95 1.27 12.08 -37.84
C GLY A 95 1.03 10.57 -37.79
N THR A 96 1.67 9.87 -36.86
CA THR A 96 1.64 8.41 -36.73
C THR A 96 1.10 7.98 -35.38
N PHE A 97 0.58 6.76 -35.33
CA PHE A 97 0.20 6.05 -34.11
C PHE A 97 1.05 4.78 -33.98
N ASP A 98 1.40 4.42 -32.75
CA ASP A 98 2.23 3.26 -32.45
C ASP A 98 1.66 2.52 -31.25
N MET A 99 1.26 1.27 -31.45
CA MET A 99 0.62 0.47 -30.38
C MET A 99 1.57 0.14 -29.23
N ASP A 100 2.89 0.21 -29.47
CA ASP A 100 3.92 -0.05 -28.47
C ASP A 100 4.53 1.26 -27.92
N LEU A 101 3.90 2.41 -28.15
CA LEU A 101 4.45 3.73 -27.82
C LEU A 101 4.82 3.86 -26.34
N VAL A 102 3.97 3.35 -25.45
CA VAL A 102 4.22 3.38 -23.99
C VAL A 102 5.44 2.53 -23.63
N ALA A 103 5.56 1.33 -24.20
CA ALA A 103 6.69 0.45 -23.95
C ALA A 103 8.01 1.08 -24.45
N LYS A 104 7.96 1.74 -25.61
CA LYS A 104 9.10 2.46 -26.18
C LYS A 104 9.47 3.70 -25.35
N ALA A 105 8.48 4.47 -24.89
CA ALA A 105 8.67 5.64 -24.04
C ALA A 105 9.40 5.27 -22.73
N ARG A 106 9.09 4.10 -22.16
CA ARG A 106 9.74 3.56 -20.95
C ARG A 106 11.25 3.35 -21.07
N ALA A 107 11.74 3.08 -22.28
CA ALA A 107 13.15 2.86 -22.55
C ALA A 107 13.92 4.13 -22.94
N THR A 108 13.28 5.30 -22.99
CA THR A 108 13.92 6.54 -23.43
C THR A 108 14.75 7.21 -22.35
N GLU A 109 15.85 7.86 -22.74
CA GLU A 109 16.64 8.71 -21.84
C GLU A 109 15.82 9.88 -21.27
N GLY A 110 14.83 10.37 -22.01
CA GLY A 110 13.91 11.42 -21.55
C GLY A 110 13.12 10.99 -20.32
N LEU A 111 12.64 9.74 -20.26
CA LEU A 111 11.97 9.22 -19.06
C LEU A 111 12.93 9.05 -17.89
N LEU A 112 14.15 8.56 -18.15
CA LEU A 112 15.19 8.44 -17.12
C LEU A 112 15.55 9.80 -16.52
N GLU A 113 15.65 10.85 -17.34
CA GLU A 113 15.90 12.21 -16.87
C GLU A 113 14.70 12.77 -16.07
N LEU A 114 13.48 12.51 -16.52
CA LEU A 114 12.26 12.88 -15.80
C LEU A 114 12.24 12.28 -14.39
N ASN A 115 12.49 10.97 -14.26
CA ASN A 115 12.58 10.28 -12.98
C ASN A 115 13.63 10.92 -12.05
N ARG A 116 14.82 11.26 -12.57
CA ARG A 116 15.87 11.96 -11.79
C ARG A 116 15.43 13.34 -11.30
N LYS A 117 14.68 14.10 -12.12
CA LYS A 117 14.17 15.42 -11.74
C LYS A 117 13.12 15.32 -10.64
N ILE A 118 12.19 14.37 -10.75
CA ILE A 118 11.17 14.14 -9.71
C ILE A 118 11.83 13.75 -8.38
N TRP A 119 12.84 12.87 -8.42
CA TRP A 119 13.59 12.51 -7.22
C TRP A 119 14.24 13.72 -6.53
N ARG A 120 14.87 14.62 -7.31
CA ARG A 120 15.44 15.87 -6.78
C ARG A 120 14.36 16.78 -6.21
N LEU A 121 13.22 16.88 -6.87
CA LEU A 121 12.08 17.69 -6.43
C LEU A 121 11.52 17.16 -5.10
N ARG A 122 11.34 15.84 -4.98
CA ARG A 122 10.92 15.17 -3.74
C ARG A 122 11.87 15.51 -2.59
N LYS A 123 13.19 15.39 -2.81
CA LYS A 123 14.20 15.75 -1.79
C LYS A 123 14.16 17.23 -1.42
N LYS A 124 13.85 18.12 -2.37
CA LYS A 124 13.71 19.56 -2.11
C LYS A 124 12.49 19.84 -1.23
N TYR A 125 11.32 19.33 -1.60
CA TYR A 125 10.09 19.56 -0.84
C TYR A 125 10.08 18.85 0.51
N ALA A 126 10.72 17.68 0.64
CA ALA A 126 10.91 17.05 1.95
C ALA A 126 11.62 17.98 2.94
N ARG A 127 12.63 18.75 2.50
CA ARG A 127 13.28 19.76 3.35
C ARG A 127 12.33 20.87 3.69
N LEU A 128 11.65 21.45 2.69
CA LEU A 128 10.69 22.54 2.92
C LEU A 128 9.58 22.15 3.90
N ILE A 129 9.06 20.92 3.79
CA ILE A 129 8.05 20.38 4.70
C ILE A 129 8.60 20.27 6.12
N VAL A 130 9.83 19.76 6.29
CA VAL A 130 10.47 19.67 7.60
C VAL A 130 10.76 21.05 8.18
N ASP A 131 11.29 21.97 7.36
CA ASP A 131 11.54 23.35 7.75
C ASP A 131 10.23 24.02 8.20
N GLU A 132 9.13 23.81 7.47
CA GLU A 132 7.80 24.30 7.82
C GLU A 132 7.25 23.67 9.12
N ILE A 133 7.46 22.37 9.35
CA ILE A 133 7.11 21.72 10.61
C ILE A 133 7.87 22.38 11.77
N PHE A 134 9.18 22.58 11.63
CA PHE A 134 10.00 23.24 12.66
C PHE A 134 9.65 24.71 12.86
N GLU A 135 9.32 25.45 11.81
CA GLU A 135 8.87 26.85 11.93
C GLU A 135 7.53 26.95 12.64
N ASN A 136 6.61 26.01 12.37
CA ASN A 136 5.32 25.93 13.04
C ASN A 136 5.44 25.45 14.51
N GLU A 137 6.38 24.55 14.80
CA GLU A 137 6.66 24.08 16.18
C GLU A 137 7.44 25.12 17.01
N ASN A 138 8.40 25.83 16.40
CA ASN A 138 9.20 26.87 17.05
C ASN A 138 8.52 28.26 17.06
N GLY A 139 7.32 28.38 16.51
CA GLY A 139 6.45 29.56 16.65
C GLY A 139 6.11 29.89 18.12
N ALA A 140 6.41 28.98 19.05
CA ALA A 140 6.52 29.28 20.48
C ALA A 140 7.99 29.65 20.86
N THR A 141 8.36 30.92 20.63
CA THR A 141 9.60 31.61 21.09
C THR A 141 10.93 31.09 20.51
N ILE A 142 11.75 31.92 19.84
CA ILE A 142 12.70 32.90 20.42
C ILE A 142 13.06 33.96 19.35
N LYS A 143 12.99 35.25 19.72
CA LYS A 143 13.56 36.34 18.89
C LYS A 143 15.10 36.23 18.86
N PRO A 144 15.74 36.37 17.70
CA PRO A 144 17.19 36.24 17.58
C PRO A 144 17.93 37.32 18.40
N ILE A 145 19.04 36.92 19.02
CA ILE A 145 19.90 37.74 19.92
C ILE A 145 20.54 38.95 19.20
N SER A 146 20.45 39.03 17.87
CA SER A 146 20.92 40.17 17.07
C SER A 146 20.27 41.50 17.46
N ASP A 147 19.08 41.47 18.07
CA ASP A 147 18.36 42.67 18.49
C ASP A 147 18.77 43.20 19.89
N LEU A 148 19.74 42.55 20.55
CA LEU A 148 20.15 42.87 21.94
C LEU A 148 21.56 43.47 22.07
N LEU A 149 22.30 43.69 20.98
CA LEU A 149 23.59 44.39 21.03
C LEU A 149 23.46 45.80 20.43
N PRO A 150 23.83 46.86 21.16
CA PRO A 150 23.87 48.20 20.59
C PRO A 150 25.01 48.32 19.58
N ASP A 151 24.73 48.98 18.45
CA ASP A 151 25.67 49.18 17.33
C ASP A 151 27.00 49.81 17.79
N PRO A 152 28.16 49.31 17.31
CA PRO A 152 29.47 49.84 17.68
C PRO A 152 29.78 51.23 17.07
N ASP A 153 28.93 51.73 16.18
CA ASP A 153 29.17 53.00 15.46
C ASP A 153 28.60 54.25 16.14
N ASN A 154 28.14 54.14 17.40
CA ASN A 154 27.68 55.31 18.18
C ASN A 154 28.63 55.72 19.31
N LEU A 155 29.94 55.63 19.06
CA LEU A 155 30.95 56.34 19.83
C LEU A 155 31.53 57.45 18.96
N SER A 156 31.01 58.66 19.19
CA SER A 156 31.54 59.94 18.72
C SER A 156 33.01 60.16 19.06
#